data_AF-A0A3N4H407-F1
#
_entry.id   AF-A0A3N4H407-F1
#
_cell.length_a   1.000
_cell.length_b   1.000
_cell.length_c   1.000
_cell.angle_alpha   90.00
_cell.angle_beta   90.00
_cell.angle_gamma   90.00
#
_symmetry.space_group_name_H-M   'P 1'
#
loop_
_entity.id
_entity.type
_entity.pdbx_description
1 polymer ?
#
loop_
_entity_poly.entity_id
_entity_poly.type
_entity_poly.pdbx_seq_one_letter_code
_entity_poly.pdbx_strand_id
1 'polypeptide(L)'
;MKNNVFVLFLFGMSILSNGLIAQGKDDKVADAHEKNELKLDAKSEKQLLKDEKAELKRIKNFEASLKNYDNALNKKHDAEVKLAKQNLKYEKAVLKGKADDAALAKLLLDIKKTEIAIKQADGDLDRYQRDIERYRKIED
;
A
#
# COMPACT_ATOMS: atom_id res chain seq x y z
N MET A 1 -85.25 -36.23 11.66
CA MET A 1 -83.81 -36.40 11.97
C MET A 1 -82.96 -36.08 10.73
N LYS A 2 -82.66 -34.81 10.47
CA LYS A 2 -81.64 -34.36 9.50
C LYS A 2 -81.24 -32.95 9.94
N ASN A 3 -80.01 -32.74 10.42
CA ASN A 3 -79.32 -31.43 10.52
C ASN A 3 -78.06 -31.40 11.42
N ASN A 4 -77.43 -32.53 11.76
CA ASN A 4 -76.20 -32.52 12.60
C ASN A 4 -74.89 -32.91 11.89
N VAL A 5 -74.89 -33.07 10.56
CA VAL A 5 -73.67 -33.48 9.82
C VAL A 5 -72.94 -32.29 9.16
N PHE A 6 -73.59 -31.13 9.01
CA PHE A 6 -73.00 -30.00 8.27
C PHE A 6 -72.13 -29.06 9.13
N VAL A 7 -72.29 -29.07 10.45
CA VAL A 7 -71.55 -28.15 11.35
C VAL A 7 -70.12 -28.65 11.63
N LEU A 8 -69.89 -29.97 11.61
CA LEU A 8 -68.55 -30.54 11.81
C LEU A 8 -67.60 -30.33 10.61
N PHE A 9 -68.14 -30.08 9.42
CA PHE A 9 -67.31 -29.86 8.23
C PHE A 9 -66.74 -28.43 8.15
N LEU A 10 -67.45 -27.44 8.72
CA LEU A 10 -67.00 -26.03 8.73
C LEU A 10 -65.98 -25.73 9.84
N PHE A 11 -65.97 -26.49 10.95
CA PHE A 11 -64.97 -26.30 12.01
C PHE A 11 -63.63 -26.99 11.72
N GLY A 12 -63.61 -28.01 10.85
CA GLY A 12 -62.38 -28.70 10.45
C GLY A 12 -61.48 -27.89 9.51
N MET A 13 -62.04 -26.99 8.70
CA MET A 13 -61.27 -26.19 7.73
C MET A 13 -60.57 -24.96 8.33
N SER A 14 -61.06 -24.39 9.45
CA SER A 14 -60.41 -23.22 10.09
C SER A 14 -59.14 -23.56 10.89
N ILE A 15 -58.94 -24.81 11.29
CA ILE A 15 -57.76 -25.23 12.07
C ILE A 15 -56.56 -25.49 11.15
N LEU A 16 -56.79 -25.87 9.88
CA LEU A 16 -55.72 -26.10 8.89
C LEU A 16 -55.12 -24.80 8.32
N SER A 17 -55.86 -23.69 8.32
CA SER A 17 -55.37 -22.40 7.81
C SER A 17 -54.40 -21.69 8.76
N ASN A 18 -54.53 -21.88 10.08
CA ASN A 18 -53.71 -21.15 11.05
C ASN A 18 -52.29 -21.75 11.23
N GLY A 19 -52.13 -23.07 11.09
CA GLY A 19 -50.81 -23.73 11.14
C GLY A 19 -49.91 -23.38 9.95
N LEU A 20 -50.49 -23.28 8.75
CA LEU A 20 -49.77 -22.96 7.51
C LEU A 20 -49.25 -21.50 7.50
N ILE A 21 -49.98 -20.57 8.14
CA ILE A 21 -49.60 -19.15 8.25
C ILE A 21 -48.51 -18.91 9.30
N ALA A 22 -48.43 -19.76 10.33
CA ALA A 22 -47.37 -19.72 11.34
C ALA A 22 -46.04 -20.26 10.78
N GLN A 23 -46.06 -21.44 10.13
CA GLN A 23 -44.87 -22.02 9.49
C GLN A 23 -44.25 -21.09 8.43
N GLY A 24 -45.07 -20.50 7.55
CA GLY A 24 -44.57 -19.60 6.50
C GLY A 24 -44.01 -18.25 6.98
N LYS A 25 -44.20 -17.89 8.26
CA LYS A 25 -43.58 -16.70 8.88
C LYS A 25 -42.25 -17.05 9.53
N ASP A 26 -42.18 -18.19 10.23
CA ASP A 26 -40.96 -18.65 10.88
C ASP A 26 -39.88 -19.05 9.85
N ASP A 27 -40.28 -19.71 8.76
CA ASP A 27 -39.38 -20.05 7.66
C ASP A 27 -38.80 -18.80 6.96
N LYS A 28 -39.59 -17.73 6.82
CA LYS A 28 -39.11 -16.45 6.26
C LYS A 28 -38.13 -15.73 7.17
N VAL A 29 -38.29 -15.87 8.49
CA VAL A 29 -37.38 -15.25 9.47
C VAL A 29 -36.06 -16.02 9.52
N ALA A 30 -36.10 -17.35 9.44
CA ALA A 30 -34.90 -18.20 9.33
C ALA A 30 -34.12 -17.90 8.03
N ASP A 31 -34.79 -17.86 6.88
CA ASP A 31 -34.18 -17.51 5.59
C ASP A 31 -33.56 -16.10 5.59
N ALA A 32 -34.18 -15.15 6.29
CA ALA A 32 -33.66 -13.79 6.41
C ALA A 32 -32.42 -13.70 7.31
N HIS A 33 -32.37 -14.52 8.36
CA HIS A 33 -31.21 -14.63 9.25
C HIS A 33 -30.00 -15.23 8.52
N GLU A 34 -30.19 -16.37 7.85
CA GLU A 34 -29.14 -17.05 7.08
C GLU A 34 -28.61 -16.15 5.96
N LYS A 35 -29.48 -15.43 5.23
CA LYS A 35 -29.06 -14.44 4.23
C LYS A 35 -28.28 -13.27 4.81
N ASN A 36 -28.53 -12.88 6.06
CA ASN A 36 -27.79 -11.81 6.72
C ASN A 36 -26.43 -12.29 7.21
N GLU A 37 -26.34 -13.50 7.75
CA GLU A 37 -25.06 -14.13 8.12
C GLU A 37 -24.16 -14.32 6.90
N LEU A 38 -24.67 -14.88 5.80
CA LEU A 38 -23.91 -15.01 4.54
C LEU A 38 -23.42 -13.65 4.01
N LYS A 39 -24.22 -12.57 4.19
CA LYS A 39 -23.80 -11.21 3.81
C LYS A 39 -22.72 -10.64 4.73
N LEU A 40 -22.75 -10.95 6.02
CA LEU A 40 -21.73 -10.53 6.99
C LEU A 40 -20.41 -11.26 6.71
N ASP A 41 -20.48 -12.56 6.45
CA ASP A 41 -19.33 -13.38 6.09
C ASP A 41 -18.70 -12.90 4.78
N ALA A 42 -19.51 -12.68 3.74
CA ALA A 42 -19.03 -12.13 2.47
C ALA A 42 -18.41 -10.72 2.61
N LYS A 43 -18.93 -9.89 3.53
CA LYS A 43 -18.32 -8.58 3.84
C LYS A 43 -17.00 -8.74 4.56
N SER A 44 -16.91 -9.66 5.52
CA SER A 44 -15.70 -9.96 6.27
C SER A 44 -14.61 -10.47 5.35
N GLU A 45 -14.91 -11.46 4.50
CA GLU A 45 -13.97 -12.02 3.52
C GLU A 45 -13.49 -10.94 2.53
N LYS A 46 -14.40 -10.10 2.04
CA LYS A 46 -14.04 -8.98 1.16
C LYS A 46 -13.14 -7.96 1.86
N GLN A 47 -13.32 -7.75 3.16
CA GLN A 47 -12.48 -6.86 3.95
C GLN A 47 -11.08 -7.44 4.13
N LEU A 48 -10.97 -8.72 4.51
CA LEU A 48 -9.70 -9.44 4.60
C LEU A 48 -8.93 -9.37 3.28
N LEU A 49 -9.58 -9.65 2.15
CA LEU A 49 -8.97 -9.56 0.82
C LEU A 49 -8.48 -8.14 0.47
N LYS A 50 -9.16 -7.09 0.95
CA LYS A 50 -8.70 -5.70 0.75
C LYS A 50 -7.48 -5.41 1.60
N ASP A 51 -7.48 -5.86 2.85
CA ASP A 51 -6.41 -5.64 3.81
C ASP A 51 -5.14 -6.39 3.37
N GLU A 52 -5.26 -7.63 2.91
CA GLU A 52 -4.16 -8.38 2.30
C GLU A 52 -3.58 -7.67 1.07
N LYS A 53 -4.43 -7.16 0.18
CA LYS A 53 -3.97 -6.39 -0.99
C LYS A 53 -3.27 -5.10 -0.59
N ALA A 54 -3.76 -4.41 0.43
CA ALA A 54 -3.13 -3.21 0.96
C ALA A 54 -1.76 -3.52 1.56
N GLU A 55 -1.66 -4.62 2.32
CA GLU A 55 -0.42 -5.07 2.94
C GLU A 55 0.63 -5.47 1.89
N LEU A 56 0.23 -6.24 0.88
CA LEU A 56 1.11 -6.59 -0.25
C LEU A 56 1.60 -5.33 -0.99
N LYS A 57 0.73 -4.34 -1.19
CA LYS A 57 1.13 -3.07 -1.81
C LYS A 57 2.10 -2.30 -0.93
N ARG A 58 1.88 -2.27 0.39
CA ARG A 58 2.79 -1.64 1.37
C ARG A 58 4.17 -2.29 1.32
N ILE A 59 4.24 -3.62 1.38
CA ILE A 59 5.50 -4.38 1.32
C ILE A 59 6.26 -4.07 0.02
N LYS A 60 5.57 -4.14 -1.14
CA LYS A 60 6.19 -3.82 -2.43
C LYS A 60 6.75 -2.39 -2.49
N ASN A 61 6.01 -1.43 -1.95
CA ASN A 61 6.46 -0.05 -1.91
C ASN A 61 7.66 0.12 -0.96
N PHE A 62 7.65 -0.57 0.19
CA PHE A 62 8.75 -0.58 1.14
C PHE A 62 10.04 -1.14 0.51
N GLU A 63 9.96 -2.30 -0.15
CA GLU A 63 11.08 -2.93 -0.85
C GLU A 63 11.63 -2.03 -1.98
N ALA A 64 10.73 -1.42 -2.76
CA ALA A 64 11.12 -0.47 -3.79
C ALA A 64 11.85 0.75 -3.21
N SER A 65 11.37 1.31 -2.09
CA SER A 65 12.02 2.44 -1.43
C SER A 65 13.39 2.08 -0.86
N LEU A 66 13.54 0.89 -0.26
CA LEU A 66 14.86 0.39 0.19
C LEU A 66 15.84 0.27 -0.98
N LYS A 67 15.43 -0.38 -2.07
CA LYS A 67 16.28 -0.53 -3.27
C LYS A 67 16.67 0.83 -3.86
N ASN A 68 15.74 1.78 -3.89
CA ASN A 68 16.00 3.12 -4.39
C ASN A 68 16.95 3.90 -3.48
N TYR A 69 16.83 3.74 -2.16
CA TYR A 69 17.74 4.30 -1.18
C TYR A 69 19.16 3.77 -1.39
N ASP A 70 19.34 2.45 -1.50
CA ASP A 70 20.65 1.84 -1.75
C ASP A 70 21.28 2.35 -3.05
N ASN A 71 20.49 2.46 -4.12
CA ASN A 71 20.95 3.01 -5.40
C ASN A 71 21.38 4.49 -5.29
N ALA A 72 20.62 5.30 -4.54
CA ALA A 72 20.96 6.70 -4.30
C ALA A 72 22.25 6.83 -3.47
N LEU A 73 22.43 5.96 -2.47
CA LEU A 73 23.63 5.91 -1.63
C LEU A 73 24.87 5.59 -2.46
N ASN A 74 24.79 4.58 -3.33
CA ASN A 74 25.89 4.21 -4.22
C ASN A 74 26.24 5.36 -5.19
N LYS A 75 25.23 6.00 -5.79
CA LYS A 75 25.44 7.16 -6.67
C LYS A 75 26.11 8.33 -5.94
N LYS A 76 25.70 8.59 -4.70
CA LYS A 76 26.33 9.60 -3.85
C LYS A 76 27.80 9.27 -3.63
N HIS A 77 28.10 8.04 -3.22
CA HIS A 77 29.47 7.60 -2.96
C HIS A 77 30.36 7.71 -4.21
N ASP A 78 29.87 7.27 -5.37
CA ASP A 78 30.60 7.40 -6.64
C ASP A 78 30.88 8.86 -7.00
N ALA A 79 29.91 9.75 -6.77
CA ALA A 79 30.06 11.18 -7.00
C ALA A 79 31.05 11.83 -6.02
N GLU A 80 31.06 11.44 -4.75
CA GLU A 80 32.04 11.89 -3.75
C GLU A 80 33.47 11.47 -4.11
N VAL A 81 33.65 10.21 -4.52
CA VAL A 81 34.95 9.71 -5.00
C VAL A 81 35.40 10.49 -6.24
N LYS A 82 34.48 10.78 -7.16
CA LYS A 82 34.77 11.58 -8.35
C LYS A 82 35.15 13.02 -7.97
N LEU A 83 34.44 13.63 -7.03
CA LEU A 83 34.72 14.97 -6.53
C LEU A 83 36.14 15.03 -5.93
N ALA A 84 36.50 14.07 -5.08
CA ALA A 84 37.83 13.98 -4.50
C ALA A 84 38.94 13.89 -5.57
N LYS A 85 38.73 13.06 -6.61
CA LYS A 85 39.67 12.95 -7.74
C LYS A 85 39.78 14.26 -8.54
N GLN A 86 38.67 14.96 -8.75
CA GLN A 86 38.65 16.25 -9.44
C GLN A 86 39.35 17.34 -8.64
N ASN A 87 39.13 17.41 -7.32
CA ASN A 87 39.81 18.33 -6.41
C ASN A 87 41.32 18.09 -6.41
N LEU A 88 41.76 16.83 -6.30
CA LEU A 88 43.18 16.48 -6.37
C LEU A 88 43.81 16.89 -7.71
N LYS A 89 43.07 16.74 -8.82
CA LYS A 89 43.54 17.16 -10.15
C LYS A 89 43.67 18.68 -10.23
N TYR A 90 42.69 19.42 -9.70
CA TYR A 90 42.73 20.88 -9.64
C TYR A 90 43.91 21.38 -8.79
N GLU A 91 44.08 20.87 -7.58
CA GLU A 91 45.19 21.24 -6.69
C GLU A 91 46.55 20.97 -7.34
N LYS A 92 46.72 19.79 -7.98
CA LYS A 92 47.94 19.48 -8.73
C LYS A 92 48.19 20.42 -9.90
N ALA A 93 47.14 20.85 -10.59
CA ALA A 93 47.25 21.78 -11.71
C ALA A 93 47.69 23.17 -11.24
N VAL A 94 47.11 23.65 -10.13
CA VAL A 94 47.47 24.90 -9.47
C VAL A 94 48.92 24.86 -8.98
N LEU A 95 49.31 23.82 -8.23
CA LEU A 95 50.66 23.68 -7.68
C LEU A 95 51.75 23.59 -8.76
N LYS A 96 51.45 22.95 -9.90
CA LYS A 96 52.40 22.85 -11.00
C LYS A 96 52.54 24.15 -11.78
N GLY A 97 51.59 25.09 -11.67
CA GLY A 97 51.58 26.34 -12.45
C GLY A 97 51.56 26.13 -13.97
N LYS A 98 51.18 24.94 -14.43
CA LYS A 98 51.22 24.52 -15.86
C LYS A 98 49.86 24.58 -16.55
N ALA A 99 48.79 24.84 -15.80
CA ALA A 99 47.45 24.97 -16.37
C ALA A 99 47.14 26.45 -16.59
N ASP A 100 46.58 26.77 -17.76
CA ASP A 100 46.03 28.08 -18.03
C ASP A 100 44.70 28.29 -17.29
N ASP A 101 44.27 29.55 -17.20
CA ASP A 101 43.05 29.92 -16.48
C ASP A 101 41.80 29.22 -17.05
N ALA A 102 41.78 28.98 -18.36
CA ALA A 102 40.69 28.28 -19.03
C ALA A 102 40.59 26.81 -18.59
N ALA A 103 41.72 26.09 -18.49
CA ALA A 103 41.75 24.72 -18.01
C ALA A 103 41.36 24.63 -16.53
N LEU A 104 41.82 25.58 -15.70
CA LEU A 104 41.43 25.66 -14.29
C LEU A 104 39.92 25.94 -14.13
N ALA A 105 39.38 26.87 -14.91
CA ALA A 105 37.95 27.17 -14.91
C ALA A 105 37.10 25.96 -15.31
N LYS A 106 37.54 25.18 -16.30
CA LYS A 106 36.86 23.93 -16.69
C LYS A 106 36.85 22.90 -15.56
N LEU A 107 37.97 22.73 -14.86
CA LEU A 107 38.04 21.83 -13.70
C LEU A 107 37.11 22.29 -12.57
N LEU A 108 37.05 23.58 -12.27
CA LEU A 108 36.13 24.14 -11.28
C LEU A 108 34.66 23.94 -11.68
N LEU A 109 34.34 24.10 -12.96
CA LEU A 109 32.99 23.83 -13.45
C LEU A 109 32.62 22.35 -13.28
N ASP A 110 33.54 21.45 -13.60
CA ASP A 110 33.34 20.01 -13.44
C ASP A 110 33.18 19.61 -11.96
N ILE A 111 33.94 20.23 -11.05
CA ILE A 111 33.81 20.09 -9.59
C ILE A 111 32.40 20.50 -9.15
N LYS A 112 31.96 21.72 -9.53
CA LYS A 112 30.62 22.23 -9.17
C LYS A 112 29.48 21.35 -9.69
N LYS A 113 29.60 20.81 -10.91
CA LYS A 113 28.62 19.87 -11.45
C LYS A 113 28.53 18.60 -10.60
N THR A 114 29.67 18.07 -10.15
CA THR A 114 29.69 16.89 -9.27
C THR A 114 29.13 17.21 -7.88
N GLU A 115 29.40 18.39 -7.31
CA GLU A 115 28.78 18.84 -6.05
C GLU A 115 27.25 18.92 -6.15
N ILE A 116 26.73 19.41 -7.28
CA ILE A 116 25.28 19.43 -7.54
C ILE A 116 24.72 18.00 -7.58
N ALA A 117 25.43 17.07 -8.23
CA ALA A 117 25.00 15.67 -8.28
C ALA A 117 24.95 15.02 -6.89
N ILE A 118 25.92 15.32 -6.01
CA ILE A 118 25.91 14.87 -4.61
C ILE A 118 24.68 15.42 -3.88
N LYS A 119 24.40 16.73 -3.99
CA LYS A 119 23.22 17.34 -3.37
C LYS A 119 21.89 16.76 -3.87
N GLN A 120 21.81 16.42 -5.16
CA GLN A 120 20.64 15.74 -5.71
C GLN A 120 20.49 14.33 -5.12
N ALA A 121 21.59 13.58 -4.98
CA ALA A 121 21.58 12.27 -4.35
C ALA A 121 21.18 12.34 -2.87
N ASP A 122 21.62 13.38 -2.14
CA ASP A 122 21.18 13.65 -0.76
C ASP A 122 19.66 13.88 -0.69
N GLY A 123 19.12 14.73 -1.56
CA GLY A 123 17.68 14.97 -1.60
C GLY A 123 16.86 13.72 -1.96
N ASP A 124 17.40 12.85 -2.82
CA ASP A 124 16.80 11.54 -3.12
C ASP A 124 16.86 10.60 -1.91
N LEU A 125 17.99 10.53 -1.20
CA LEU A 125 18.13 9.73 0.02
C LEU A 125 17.10 10.15 1.08
N ASP A 126 16.97 11.44 1.33
CA ASP A 126 15.99 11.99 2.27
C ASP A 126 14.55 11.62 1.87
N ARG A 127 14.25 11.65 0.56
CA ARG A 127 12.92 11.26 0.06
C ARG A 127 12.67 9.77 0.31
N TYR A 128 13.60 8.91 -0.07
CA TYR A 128 13.41 7.46 0.09
C TYR A 128 13.40 7.04 1.55
N GLN A 129 14.17 7.70 2.42
CA GLN A 129 14.12 7.46 3.86
C GLN A 129 12.74 7.77 4.44
N ARG A 130 12.11 8.89 4.06
CA ARG A 130 10.72 9.19 4.45
C ARG A 130 9.73 8.15 3.93
N ASP A 131 9.92 7.64 2.71
CA ASP A 131 9.05 6.61 2.15
C ASP A 131 9.23 5.26 2.88
N ILE A 132 10.46 4.90 3.24
CA ILE A 132 10.77 3.71 4.06
C ILE A 132 10.04 3.83 5.40
N GLU A 133 10.14 4.98 6.08
CA GLU A 133 9.44 5.23 7.35
C GLU A 133 7.92 5.16 7.19
N ARG A 134 7.37 5.72 6.11
CA ARG A 134 5.93 5.68 5.82
C ARG A 134 5.40 4.25 5.64
N TYR A 135 6.16 3.40 4.96
CA TYR A 135 5.72 2.02 4.67
C TYR A 135 6.20 1.01 5.70
N ARG A 136 7.08 1.38 6.63
CA ARG A 136 7.51 0.54 7.74
C ARG A 136 6.28 0.10 8.54
N LYS A 137 6.25 -1.19 8.93
CA LYS A 137 5.17 -1.68 9.79
C LYS A 137 5.41 -1.09 11.18
N ILE A 138 4.43 -0.39 11.72
CA ILE A 138 4.41 -0.10 13.15
C ILE A 138 3.75 -1.33 13.77
N GLU A 139 4.53 -2.08 14.53
CA GLU A 139 3.97 -3.08 15.44
C GLU A 139 3.42 -2.29 16.63
N ASP A 140 2.10 -2.28 16.79
CA ASP A 140 1.41 -1.83 18.00
C ASP A 140 1.32 -2.99 19.01
#